data_AF-A0A6B3G2Q6-F1
#
_entry.id   AF-A0A6B3G2Q6-F1
#
_cell.length_a   1.000
_cell.length_b   1.000
_cell.length_c   1.000
_cell.angle_alpha   90.00
_cell.angle_beta   90.00
_cell.angle_gamma   90.00
#
_symmetry.space_group_name_H-M   'P 1'
#
loop_
_entity.id
_entity.type
_entity.pdbx_description
1 polymer ?
#
loop_
_entity_poly.entity_id
_entity_poly.type
_entity_poly.pdbx_seq_one_letter_code
_entity_poly.pdbx_strand_id
1 'polypeptide(L)'
;MTIHRAVVARVQPLTPSMTRVTLHGEGLAGFRTTGVGDEYVRIFLPHGTDRTDVSLPRTTEQGGWETPEGQPVAPMRTYTIRAVRPEAGEVDIDFVLHEGGVASGWAAEARPGDVVGVNDPTGLYSPPDDLS
;
A
#
# COMPACT_ATOMS: atom_id res chain seq x y z
N MET A 1 -8.90 9.83 -7.30
CA MET A 1 -8.05 8.82 -6.63
C MET A 1 -7.55 7.90 -7.71
N THR A 2 -6.26 7.59 -7.70
CA THR A 2 -5.61 6.67 -8.63
C THR A 2 -5.18 5.44 -7.86
N ILE A 3 -5.23 4.27 -8.50
CA ILE A 3 -4.62 3.05 -7.95
C ILE A 3 -3.34 2.80 -8.73
N HIS A 4 -2.23 2.96 -8.03
CA HIS A 4 -0.87 2.85 -8.55
C HIS A 4 -0.42 1.39 -8.49
N ARG A 5 0.21 0.94 -9.56
CA ARG A 5 0.98 -0.31 -9.51
C ARG A 5 2.31 -0.04 -8.82
N ALA A 6 2.56 -0.72 -7.71
CA ALA A 6 3.80 -0.63 -6.98
C ALA A 6 4.52 -1.99 -6.93
N VAL A 7 5.84 -1.92 -6.81
CA VAL A 7 6.74 -3.07 -6.73
C VAL A 7 7.48 -2.98 -5.40
N VAL A 8 7.73 -4.11 -4.74
CA VAL A 8 8.57 -4.16 -3.55
C VAL A 8 10.02 -3.90 -3.96
N ALA A 9 10.64 -2.86 -3.40
CA ALA A 9 12.05 -2.55 -3.55
C ALA A 9 12.89 -3.28 -2.49
N ARG A 10 12.38 -3.27 -1.25
CA ARG A 10 13.11 -3.75 -0.08
C ARG A 10 12.13 -4.22 0.98
N VAL A 11 12.56 -5.24 1.73
CA VAL A 11 11.88 -5.71 2.94
C VAL A 11 12.88 -5.68 4.09
N GLN A 12 12.49 -5.08 5.20
CA GLN A 12 13.32 -4.92 6.39
C GLN A 12 12.55 -5.41 7.62
N PRO A 13 12.93 -6.55 8.22
CA PRO A 13 12.44 -6.94 9.53
C PRO A 13 12.75 -5.84 10.56
N LEU A 14 11.73 -5.39 11.29
CA LEU A 14 11.88 -4.39 12.35
C LEU A 14 11.89 -5.06 13.73
N THR A 15 10.98 -6.00 13.92
CA THR A 15 10.84 -6.84 15.12
C THR A 15 10.41 -8.25 14.70
N PRO A 16 10.34 -9.23 15.62
CA PRO A 16 9.82 -10.56 15.28
C PRO A 16 8.39 -10.57 14.72
N SER A 17 7.60 -9.53 15.00
CA SER A 17 6.19 -9.42 14.60
C SER A 17 5.90 -8.19 13.73
N MET A 18 6.93 -7.56 13.16
CA MET A 18 6.75 -6.41 12.29
C MET A 18 7.84 -6.33 11.22
N THR A 19 7.42 -6.10 9.98
CA THR A 19 8.32 -5.87 8.84
C THR A 19 7.96 -4.58 8.13
N ARG A 20 8.98 -3.86 7.67
CA ARG A 20 8.80 -2.72 6.77
C ARG A 20 8.94 -3.20 5.34
N VAL A 21 7.97 -2.84 4.51
CA VAL A 21 8.04 -3.03 3.06
C VAL A 21 8.20 -1.65 2.42
N THR A 22 9.29 -1.47 1.70
CA THR A 22 9.51 -0.30 0.84
C THR A 22 8.98 -0.62 -0.56
N LEU A 23 8.04 0.19 -1.03
CA LEU A 23 7.44 0.12 -2.35
C LEU A 23 8.05 1.18 -3.27
N HIS A 24 8.18 0.85 -4.55
CA HIS A 24 8.64 1.75 -5.61
C HIS A 24 7.91 1.45 -6.93
N GLY A 25 8.27 2.17 -8.00
CA GLY A 25 7.82 1.90 -9.37
C GLY A 25 7.38 3.16 -10.09
N GLU A 26 7.20 3.08 -11.41
CA GLU A 26 6.77 4.24 -12.21
C GLU A 26 5.43 4.80 -11.75
N GLY A 27 4.52 3.95 -11.27
CA GLY A 27 3.24 4.37 -10.69
C GLY A 27 3.38 5.21 -9.42
N LEU A 28 4.51 5.13 -8.70
CA LEU A 28 4.77 5.95 -7.52
C LEU A 28 5.61 7.19 -7.83
N ALA A 29 5.94 7.45 -9.10
CA ALA A 29 6.58 8.69 -9.51
C ALA A 29 5.67 9.88 -9.18
N GLY A 30 6.10 10.71 -8.23
CA GLY A 30 5.30 11.84 -7.76
C GLY A 30 4.24 11.49 -6.71
N PHE A 31 4.28 10.31 -6.10
CA PHE A 31 3.50 10.00 -4.91
C PHE A 31 3.87 10.97 -3.78
N ARG A 32 2.87 11.64 -3.19
CA ARG A 32 3.07 12.66 -2.15
C ARG A 32 2.29 12.32 -0.90
N THR A 33 2.91 12.61 0.24
CA THR A 33 2.24 12.64 1.54
C THR A 33 1.18 13.74 1.58
N THR A 34 0.09 13.49 2.32
CA THR A 34 -0.88 14.51 2.75
C THR A 34 -0.31 15.43 3.82
N GLY A 35 0.78 15.03 4.49
CA GLY A 35 1.37 15.70 5.65
C GLY A 35 0.66 15.39 6.97
N VAL A 36 -0.42 14.61 6.95
CA VAL A 36 -1.17 14.24 8.15
C VAL A 36 -0.56 12.99 8.79
N GLY A 37 -0.35 13.02 10.10
CA GLY A 37 0.34 11.94 10.82
C GLY A 37 -0.37 10.58 10.80
N ASP A 38 -1.68 10.54 10.52
CA ASP A 38 -2.47 9.32 10.43
C ASP A 38 -2.78 8.90 8.99
N GLU A 39 -2.05 9.47 8.01
CA GLU A 39 -2.34 9.19 6.61
C GLU A 39 -2.20 7.70 6.28
N TYR A 40 -3.13 7.21 5.47
CA TYR A 40 -3.25 5.80 5.14
C TYR A 40 -3.48 5.58 3.66
N VAL A 41 -3.17 4.35 3.25
CA VAL A 41 -3.47 3.80 1.94
C VAL A 41 -4.17 2.46 2.09
N ARG A 42 -4.76 2.01 1.00
CA ARG A 42 -5.30 0.68 0.78
C ARG A 42 -4.29 -0.05 -0.10
N ILE A 43 -3.85 -1.19 0.39
CA ILE A 43 -2.98 -2.11 -0.31
C ILE A 43 -3.84 -3.21 -0.91
N PHE A 44 -3.77 -3.36 -2.23
CA PHE A 44 -4.41 -4.42 -3.01
C PHE A 44 -3.36 -5.50 -3.30
N LEU A 45 -3.60 -6.70 -2.78
CA LEU A 45 -2.63 -7.79 -2.78
C LEU A 45 -2.83 -8.71 -3.99
N PRO A 46 -1.77 -9.44 -4.41
CA PRO A 46 -1.90 -10.48 -5.42
C PRO A 46 -2.91 -11.54 -5.02
N HIS A 47 -3.54 -12.15 -6.02
CA HIS A 47 -4.36 -13.34 -5.79
C HIS A 47 -3.51 -14.60 -5.90
N GLY A 48 -3.92 -15.68 -5.22
CA GLY A 48 -3.27 -16.98 -5.34
C GLY A 48 -1.81 -17.00 -4.89
N THR A 49 -0.94 -17.66 -5.66
CA THR A 49 0.49 -17.86 -5.35
C THR A 49 1.43 -17.01 -6.19
N ASP A 50 0.99 -16.51 -7.35
CA ASP A 50 1.76 -15.56 -8.13
C ASP A 50 1.78 -14.21 -7.42
N ARG A 51 2.97 -13.72 -7.07
CA ARG A 51 3.16 -12.46 -6.34
C ARG A 51 3.16 -11.24 -7.25
N THR A 52 3.09 -11.44 -8.56
CA THR A 52 3.06 -10.37 -9.56
C THR A 52 1.68 -10.15 -10.16
N ASP A 53 0.79 -11.13 -9.99
CA ASP A 53 -0.57 -11.13 -10.51
C ASP A 53 -1.53 -10.41 -9.54
N VAL A 54 -1.61 -9.10 -9.71
CA VAL A 54 -2.50 -8.21 -8.94
C VAL A 54 -3.54 -7.61 -9.88
N SER A 55 -4.81 -7.90 -9.62
CA SER A 55 -5.92 -7.20 -10.25
C SER A 55 -5.99 -5.77 -9.71
N LEU A 56 -5.55 -4.78 -10.50
CA LEU A 56 -5.64 -3.38 -10.10
C LEU A 56 -7.07 -2.87 -10.30
N PRO A 57 -7.79 -2.48 -9.24
CA PRO A 57 -9.11 -1.91 -9.40
C PRO A 57 -9.06 -0.59 -10.18
N ARG A 58 -10.17 -0.24 -10.83
CA ARG A 58 -10.34 1.05 -11.50
C ARG A 58 -11.19 1.95 -10.62
N THR A 59 -10.81 3.22 -10.52
CA THR A 59 -11.61 4.20 -9.80
C THR A 59 -12.88 4.52 -10.58
N THR A 60 -14.00 4.60 -9.87
CA THR A 60 -15.30 4.95 -10.45
C THR A 60 -15.58 6.45 -10.32
N GLU A 61 -16.50 6.97 -11.14
CA GLU A 61 -16.92 8.38 -11.07
C GLU A 61 -17.50 8.77 -9.70
N GLN A 62 -18.02 7.79 -8.96
CA GLN A 62 -18.62 7.97 -7.64
C GLN A 62 -17.58 7.96 -6.50
N GLY A 63 -16.29 7.94 -6.81
CA GLY A 63 -15.20 7.97 -5.82
C GLY A 63 -14.87 6.61 -5.19
N GLY A 64 -15.46 5.52 -5.69
CA GLY A 64 -15.15 4.15 -5.30
C GLY A 64 -14.12 3.50 -6.23
N TRP A 65 -14.03 2.17 -6.17
CA TRP A 65 -13.31 1.38 -7.14
C TRP A 65 -14.07 0.10 -7.49
N GLU A 66 -13.82 -0.40 -8.69
CA GLU A 66 -14.38 -1.65 -9.20
C GLU A 66 -13.26 -2.57 -9.70
N THR A 67 -13.48 -3.88 -9.56
CA THR A 67 -12.58 -4.87 -10.16
C THR A 67 -12.83 -4.92 -11.67
N PRO A 68 -11.80 -4.89 -12.52
CA PRO A 68 -11.99 -5.02 -13.96
C PRO A 68 -12.74 -6.30 -14.32
N GLU A 69 -13.57 -6.23 -15.35
CA GLU A 69 -14.33 -7.38 -15.83
C GLU A 69 -13.39 -8.57 -16.15
N GLY A 70 -13.79 -9.76 -15.70
CA GLY A 70 -13.03 -11.00 -15.89
C GLY A 70 -11.82 -11.17 -14.97
N GLN A 71 -11.53 -10.21 -14.06
CA GLN A 71 -10.44 -10.33 -13.09
C GLN A 71 -10.95 -10.72 -11.70
N PRO A 72 -10.16 -11.47 -10.91
CA PRO A 72 -10.50 -11.76 -9.52
C PRO A 72 -10.41 -10.48 -8.67
N VAL A 73 -11.27 -10.38 -7.65
CA VAL A 73 -11.22 -9.27 -6.69
C VAL A 73 -9.94 -9.38 -5.86
N ALA A 74 -9.08 -8.35 -5.92
CA ALA A 74 -7.86 -8.30 -5.13
C ALA A 74 -8.19 -8.15 -3.62
N PRO A 75 -7.62 -8.99 -2.74
CA PRO A 75 -7.72 -8.76 -1.31
C PRO A 75 -7.15 -7.40 -0.94
N MET A 76 -7.90 -6.62 -0.14
CA MET A 76 -7.52 -5.24 0.20
C MET A 76 -7.45 -5.05 1.71
N ARG A 77 -6.41 -4.36 2.20
CA ARG A 77 -6.30 -3.94 3.60
C ARG A 77 -5.80 -2.50 3.70
N THR A 78 -6.21 -1.80 4.75
CA THR A 78 -5.80 -0.43 5.04
C THR A 78 -4.55 -0.43 5.90
N TYR A 79 -3.56 0.41 5.53
CA TYR A 79 -2.31 0.59 6.25
C TYR A 79 -1.93 2.06 6.33
N THR A 80 -1.35 2.46 7.46
CA THR A 80 -0.75 3.79 7.62
C THR A 80 0.55 3.89 6.82
N ILE A 81 0.79 5.04 6.20
CA ILE A 81 2.09 5.31 5.58
C ILE A 81 3.11 5.59 6.67
N ARG A 82 4.25 4.92 6.59
CA ARG A 82 5.34 5.16 7.52
C ARG A 82 6.26 6.31 7.08
N ALA A 83 6.55 6.38 5.79
CA ALA A 83 7.35 7.43 5.17
C ALA A 83 7.14 7.47 3.65
N VAL A 84 7.27 8.66 3.06
CA VAL A 84 7.33 8.87 1.60
C VAL A 84 8.64 9.56 1.27
N ARG A 85 9.34 9.10 0.24
CA ARG A 85 10.55 9.71 -0.33
C ARG A 85 10.30 10.03 -1.81
N PRO A 86 9.67 11.17 -2.13
CA PRO A 86 9.25 11.49 -3.48
C PRO A 86 10.40 11.53 -4.51
N GLU A 87 11.59 11.97 -4.08
CA GLU A 87 12.80 12.02 -4.89
C GLU A 87 13.31 10.65 -5.32
N ALA A 88 13.05 9.63 -4.49
CA ALA A 88 13.37 8.22 -4.80
C ALA A 88 12.17 7.46 -5.39
N GLY A 89 10.97 8.05 -5.36
CA GLY A 89 9.72 7.38 -5.73
C GLY A 89 9.38 6.21 -4.79
N GLU A 90 9.72 6.34 -3.50
CA GLU A 90 9.56 5.26 -2.53
C GLU A 90 8.51 5.58 -1.45
N VAL A 91 7.78 4.53 -1.03
CA VAL A 91 6.81 4.57 0.08
C VAL A 91 7.09 3.42 1.03
N ASP A 92 7.22 3.70 2.33
CA ASP A 92 7.35 2.67 3.36
C ASP A 92 6.01 2.40 4.03
N ILE A 93 5.69 1.12 4.18
CA ILE A 93 4.54 0.62 4.94
C ILE A 93 5.04 -0.41 5.95
N ASP A 94 4.64 -0.26 7.21
CA ASP A 94 4.96 -1.21 8.28
C ASP A 94 3.80 -2.20 8.45
N PHE A 95 4.10 -3.49 8.28
CA PHE A 95 3.14 -4.58 8.40
C PHE A 95 3.34 -5.30 9.73
N VAL A 96 2.27 -5.41 10.52
CA VAL A 96 2.22 -6.32 11.68
C VAL A 96 2.04 -7.75 11.17
N LEU A 97 2.87 -8.65 11.68
CA LEU A 97 2.84 -10.08 11.37
C LEU A 97 2.04 -10.83 12.46
N HIS A 98 1.05 -11.56 12.02
CA HIS A 98 0.20 -12.44 12.81
C HIS A 98 -0.36 -13.60 11.96
N GLU A 99 -0.76 -14.69 12.61
CA GLU A 99 -1.34 -15.84 11.92
C GLU A 99 -2.72 -15.51 11.31
N GLY A 100 -3.02 -16.15 10.18
CA GLY A 100 -4.34 -16.08 9.52
C GLY A 100 -4.68 -14.79 8.77
N GLY A 101 -3.84 -13.75 8.85
CA GLY A 101 -4.06 -12.49 8.13
C GLY A 101 -3.59 -12.56 6.68
N VAL A 102 -4.43 -12.21 5.71
CA VAL A 102 -4.06 -12.21 4.27
C VAL A 102 -2.88 -11.29 3.99
N ALA A 103 -2.91 -10.05 4.49
CA ALA A 103 -1.83 -9.10 4.31
C ALA A 103 -0.59 -9.44 5.15
N SER A 104 -0.79 -10.00 6.35
CA SER A 104 0.29 -10.50 7.19
C SER A 104 1.04 -11.65 6.50
N GLY A 105 0.32 -12.64 5.98
CA GLY A 105 0.90 -13.79 5.27
C GLY A 105 1.65 -13.35 4.01
N TRP A 106 1.10 -12.39 3.26
CA TRP A 106 1.84 -11.79 2.14
C TRP A 106 3.11 -11.07 2.62
N ALA A 107 3.03 -10.24 3.65
CA ALA A 107 4.16 -9.44 4.14
C ALA A 107 5.27 -10.30 4.78
N ALA A 108 4.91 -11.43 5.39
CA ALA A 108 5.86 -12.38 5.98
C ALA A 108 6.79 -13.01 4.94
N GLU A 109 6.33 -13.13 3.70
CA GLU A 109 7.07 -13.75 2.59
C GLU A 109 7.48 -12.73 1.50
N ALA A 110 7.16 -11.44 1.70
CA ALA A 110 7.41 -10.40 0.73
C ALA A 110 8.89 -10.30 0.37
N ARG A 111 9.17 -10.04 -0.90
CA ARG A 111 10.54 -9.89 -1.42
C ARG A 111 10.59 -8.89 -2.58
N PRO A 112 11.79 -8.34 -2.88
CA PRO A 112 11.93 -7.45 -4.02
C PRO A 112 11.39 -8.05 -5.32
N GLY A 113 10.62 -7.27 -6.06
CA GLY A 113 9.94 -7.69 -7.29
C GLY A 113 8.46 -8.09 -7.12
N ASP A 114 8.00 -8.37 -5.90
CA ASP A 114 6.58 -8.60 -5.63
C ASP A 114 5.75 -7.34 -5.92
N VAL A 115 4.47 -7.51 -6.27
CA VAL A 115 3.63 -6.43 -6.77
C VAL A 115 2.43 -6.22 -5.86
N VAL A 116 2.03 -4.96 -5.70
CA VAL A 116 0.77 -4.57 -5.06
C VAL A 116 0.12 -3.40 -5.80
N GLY A 117 -1.18 -3.22 -5.60
CA GLY A 117 -1.86 -1.95 -5.90
C GLY A 117 -1.87 -1.05 -4.66
N VAL A 118 -1.71 0.25 -4.85
CA VAL A 118 -1.73 1.25 -3.76
C VAL A 118 -2.51 2.47 -4.22
N ASN A 119 -3.50 2.93 -3.46
CA ASN A 119 -4.19 4.18 -3.80
C ASN A 119 -3.43 5.43 -3.29
N ASP A 120 -3.84 6.62 -3.75
CA ASP A 120 -3.40 7.88 -3.17
C ASP A 120 -3.70 7.95 -1.66
N PRO A 121 -2.87 8.65 -0.87
CA PRO A 121 -3.04 8.68 0.57
C PRO A 121 -4.22 9.55 1.00
N THR A 122 -4.83 9.17 2.13
CA THR A 122 -5.88 9.92 2.81
C THR A 122 -5.48 10.11 4.28
N GLY A 123 -5.56 11.33 4.80
CA GLY A 123 -5.50 11.62 6.24
C GLY A 123 -6.91 11.80 6.82
N LEU A 124 -7.10 11.46 8.10
CA LEU A 124 -8.37 11.70 8.80
C LEU A 124 -8.22 12.77 9.87
N TYR A 125 -7.05 12.87 10.50
CA TYR A 125 -6.82 13.80 11.57
C TYR A 125 -6.67 15.24 11.05
N SER A 126 -7.31 16.16 11.74
CA SER A 126 -7.08 17.59 11.61
C SER A 126 -6.85 18.15 13.01
N PRO A 127 -5.64 18.64 13.34
CA PRO A 127 -5.40 19.25 14.63
C PRO A 127 -6.28 20.51 14.77
N PRO A 128 -6.80 20.80 15.97
CA PRO A 128 -7.35 22.11 16.29
C PRO A 128 -6.38 23.25 15.99
N ASP A 129 -6.89 24.40 15.54
CA ASP A 129 -6.09 25.55 15.11
C ASP A 129 -5.18 26.14 16.22
N ASP A 130 -5.44 25.80 17.49
CA ASP A 130 -4.74 26.31 18.67
C ASP A 130 -3.62 25.39 19.19
N LEU A 131 -3.36 24.28 18.50
CA LEU A 131 -2.26 23.35 18.79
C LEU A 131 -1.18 23.44 17.70
N SER A 132 -0.34 24.49 17.75
CA SER A 132 0.87 24.63 16.92
C SER A 132 2.14 24.77 17.74
#